data_AF-A0A352DLA4-F1
#
_entry.id   AF-A0A352DLA4-F1
#
_cell.length_a   1.000
_cell.length_b   1.000
_cell.length_c   1.000
_cell.angle_alpha   90.00
_cell.angle_beta   90.00
_cell.angle_gamma   90.00
#
_symmetry.space_group_name_H-M   'P 1'
#
loop_
_entity.id
_entity.type
_entity.pdbx_description
1 polymer ?
#
loop_
_entity_poly.entity_id
_entity_poly.type
_entity_poly.pdbx_seq_one_letter_code
_entity_poly.pdbx_strand_id
1 'polypeptide(L)'
;MTFHGYELISDWKNSQCGQTATAIKGGRKYFLKKYQTPVMPLNNGTLDAKTFQHNKELFTNFVKTRKGVNTTIRTIAGTGGNIVIPCDEFIEGNQYVEAAEFVEGAISDDETETVLASLSVDVKKLLMQTAAGALF
;
A
#
# COMPACT_ATOMS: atom_id res chain seq x y z
N MET A 1 3.52 15.86 -11.05
CA MET A 1 4.84 15.49 -10.48
C MET A 1 5.10 14.04 -10.85
N THR A 2 6.32 13.70 -11.26
CA THR A 2 6.68 12.35 -11.72
C THR A 2 7.83 11.78 -10.91
N PHE A 3 7.70 10.56 -10.39
CA PHE A 3 8.77 9.84 -9.69
C PHE A 3 8.66 8.34 -9.96
N HIS A 4 9.80 7.66 -10.15
CA HIS A 4 9.84 6.20 -10.41
C HIS A 4 8.89 5.72 -11.53
N GLY A 5 8.62 6.59 -12.52
CA GLY A 5 7.72 6.34 -13.64
C GLY A 5 6.22 6.53 -13.33
N TYR A 6 5.87 6.95 -12.12
CA TYR A 6 4.51 7.28 -11.70
C TYR A 6 4.24 8.78 -11.84
N GLU A 7 3.19 9.13 -12.55
CA GLU A 7 2.66 10.50 -12.64
C GLU A 7 1.52 10.68 -11.63
N LEU A 8 1.70 11.52 -10.62
CA LEU A 8 0.63 11.82 -9.67
C LEU A 8 -0.52 12.54 -10.36
N ILE A 9 -1.73 12.02 -10.14
CA ILE A 9 -3.00 12.61 -10.59
C ILE A 9 -3.89 13.06 -9.42
N SER A 10 -3.40 12.92 -8.18
CA SER A 10 -3.98 13.54 -6.99
C SER A 10 -2.89 14.03 -6.05
N ASP A 11 -3.24 14.97 -5.18
CA ASP A 11 -2.39 15.34 -4.05
C ASP A 11 -2.25 14.19 -3.04
N TRP A 12 -1.18 14.27 -2.25
CA TRP A 12 -0.99 13.40 -1.09
C TRP A 12 -1.98 13.79 0.02
N LYS A 13 -2.80 12.83 0.44
CA LYS A 13 -3.74 12.98 1.57
C LYS A 13 -3.21 12.25 2.78
N ASN A 14 -3.34 12.85 3.96
CA ASN A 14 -2.95 12.20 5.21
C ASN A 14 -3.85 11.00 5.51
N SER A 15 -3.27 9.98 6.14
CA SER A 15 -3.92 8.75 6.57
C SER A 15 -3.27 8.27 7.87
N GLN A 16 -3.88 7.31 8.56
CA GLN A 16 -3.50 6.89 9.92
C GLN A 16 -1.99 6.60 10.12
N CYS A 17 -1.29 6.10 9.09
CA CYS A 17 0.14 5.74 9.17
C CYS A 17 0.97 6.28 7.98
N GLY A 18 0.56 7.42 7.40
CA GLY A 18 1.26 7.93 6.23
C GLY A 18 0.40 8.82 5.35
N GLN A 19 0.73 8.84 4.06
CA GLN A 19 -0.01 9.57 3.06
C GLN A 19 -0.42 8.66 1.92
N THR A 20 -1.53 8.96 1.26
CA THR A 20 -2.02 8.23 0.10
C THR A 20 -2.20 9.16 -1.08
N ALA A 21 -2.00 8.66 -2.29
CA ALA A 21 -2.23 9.39 -3.52
C ALA A 21 -2.60 8.42 -4.64
N THR A 22 -3.02 8.95 -5.78
CA THR A 22 -3.27 8.19 -7.00
C THR A 22 -2.31 8.64 -8.10
N ALA A 23 -1.88 7.69 -8.91
CA ALA A 23 -0.92 7.94 -10.00
C ALA A 23 -1.25 7.14 -11.26
N ILE A 24 -0.72 7.57 -12.39
CA ILE A 24 -0.72 6.84 -13.66
C ILE A 24 0.69 6.32 -13.96
N LYS A 25 0.82 5.07 -14.40
CA LYS A 25 2.05 4.50 -14.96
C LYS A 25 1.69 3.58 -16.12
N GLY A 26 2.27 3.82 -17.30
CA GLY A 26 1.97 3.04 -18.50
C GLY A 26 0.48 3.04 -18.87
N GLY A 27 -0.22 4.16 -18.65
CA GLY A 27 -1.67 4.29 -18.93
C GLY A 27 -2.60 3.61 -17.93
N ARG A 28 -2.08 2.97 -16.87
CA ARG A 28 -2.88 2.34 -15.80
C ARG A 28 -2.85 3.16 -14.53
N LYS A 29 -3.93 3.08 -13.75
CA LYS A 29 -4.11 3.80 -12.48
C LYS A 29 -3.63 2.98 -11.30
N TYR A 30 -2.96 3.64 -10.37
CA TYR A 30 -2.37 3.04 -9.18
C TYR A 30 -2.73 3.82 -7.93
N PHE A 31 -2.84 3.09 -6.82
CA PHE A 31 -2.90 3.62 -5.48
C PHE A 31 -1.50 3.62 -4.86
N LEU A 32 -1.07 4.76 -4.34
CA LEU A 32 0.24 4.91 -3.69
C LEU A 32 0.06 5.11 -2.19
N LYS A 33 0.81 4.36 -1.39
CA LYS A 33 0.94 4.53 0.07
C LYS A 33 2.36 4.93 0.41
N LYS A 34 2.52 6.12 0.99
CA LYS A 34 3.79 6.62 1.52
C LYS A 34 3.77 6.54 3.04
N TYR A 35 4.73 5.83 3.63
CA TYR A 35 4.79 5.61 5.07
C TYR A 35 5.46 6.78 5.79
N GLN A 36 4.86 7.24 6.89
CA GLN A 36 5.42 8.35 7.67
C GLN A 36 6.51 7.93 8.64
N THR A 37 6.43 6.71 9.18
CA THR A 37 7.39 6.19 10.15
C THR A 37 7.53 4.67 9.95
N PRO A 38 8.75 4.11 10.04
CA PRO A 38 10.04 4.82 10.13
C PRO A 38 10.43 5.51 8.81
N VAL A 39 11.30 6.52 8.90
CA VAL A 39 11.95 7.16 7.74
C VAL A 39 13.45 6.86 7.73
N MET A 40 14.05 6.86 6.55
CA MET A 40 15.50 6.79 6.41
C MET A 40 16.13 8.03 7.08
N PRO A 41 17.03 7.87 8.06
CA PRO A 41 17.66 9.02 8.69
C PRO A 41 18.54 9.75 7.67
N LEU A 42 18.48 11.08 7.69
CA LEU A 42 19.35 11.92 6.88
C LEU A 42 20.68 12.13 7.61
N ASN A 43 21.80 11.93 6.90
CA ASN A 43 23.12 12.19 7.45
C ASN A 43 23.52 13.65 7.24
N ASN A 44 22.81 14.57 7.89
CA ASN A 44 23.00 16.02 7.78
C ASN A 44 23.64 16.65 9.03
N GLY A 45 24.21 15.82 9.92
CA GLY A 45 24.85 16.26 11.17
C GLY A 45 23.89 16.62 12.30
N THR A 46 22.56 16.50 12.12
CA THR A 46 21.59 16.78 13.20
C THR A 46 21.48 15.64 14.22
N LEU A 47 21.78 14.41 13.82
CA LEU A 47 21.73 13.23 14.68
C LEU A 47 23.14 12.81 15.10
N ASP A 48 23.30 12.41 16.35
CA ASP A 48 24.51 11.72 16.78
C ASP A 48 24.63 10.34 16.09
N ALA A 49 25.85 9.80 16.04
CA ALA A 49 26.14 8.56 15.32
C ALA A 49 25.32 7.36 15.83
N LYS A 50 25.03 7.29 17.13
CA LYS A 50 24.26 6.21 17.74
C LYS A 50 22.79 6.30 17.33
N THR A 51 22.19 7.48 17.41
CA THR A 51 20.80 7.70 16.99
C THR A 51 20.62 7.49 15.48
N PHE A 52 21.57 7.96 14.67
CA PHE A 52 21.55 7.72 13.23
C PHE A 52 21.56 6.23 12.90
N GLN A 53 22.46 5.46 13.52
CA GLN A 53 22.58 4.03 13.28
C GLN A 53 21.33 3.27 13.73
N HIS A 54 20.78 3.60 14.91
CA HIS A 54 19.54 3.01 15.40
C HIS A 54 18.35 3.27 14.46
N ASN A 55 18.16 4.51 14.02
CA ASN A 55 17.07 4.87 13.10
C ASN A 55 17.23 4.19 11.73
N LYS A 56 18.48 4.02 11.27
CA LYS A 56 18.78 3.31 10.03
C LYS A 56 18.41 1.83 10.14
N GLU A 57 18.70 1.20 11.28
CA GLU A 57 18.31 -0.19 11.56
C GLU A 57 16.79 -0.36 11.63
N LEU A 58 16.08 0.53 12.32
CA LEU A 58 14.62 0.54 12.36
C LEU A 58 14.00 0.63 10.96
N PHE A 59 14.49 1.57 10.15
CA PHE A 59 14.03 1.73 8.77
C PHE A 59 14.32 0.49 7.92
N THR A 60 15.54 -0.04 8.01
CA THR A 60 15.95 -1.23 7.25
C THR A 60 15.11 -2.45 7.62
N ASN A 61 14.83 -2.65 8.92
CA ASN A 61 14.00 -3.75 9.40
C ASN A 61 12.53 -3.60 8.99
N PHE A 62 12.00 -2.38 9.00
CA PHE A 62 10.67 -2.09 8.48
C PHE A 62 10.55 -2.43 7.00
N VAL A 63 11.47 -1.92 6.16
CA VAL A 63 11.49 -2.22 4.72
C VAL A 63 11.60 -3.72 4.49
N LYS A 64 12.55 -4.39 5.18
CA LYS A 64 12.72 -5.84 5.06
C LYS A 64 11.44 -6.61 5.41
N THR A 65 10.74 -6.21 6.47
CA THR A 65 9.47 -6.82 6.89
C THR A 65 8.39 -6.62 5.83
N ARG A 66 8.21 -5.39 5.32
CA ARG A 66 7.23 -5.09 4.26
C ARG A 66 7.50 -5.90 2.99
N LYS A 67 8.75 -5.90 2.51
CA LYS A 67 9.17 -6.69 1.36
C LYS A 67 8.93 -8.18 1.56
N GLY A 68 9.21 -8.69 2.75
CA GLY A 68 8.97 -10.08 3.13
C GLY A 68 7.49 -10.44 3.06
N VAL A 69 6.63 -9.64 3.69
CA VAL A 69 5.17 -9.82 3.63
C VAL A 69 4.67 -9.78 2.18
N ASN A 70 5.02 -8.74 1.42
CA ASN A 70 4.59 -8.60 0.03
C ASN A 70 5.04 -9.78 -0.83
N THR A 71 6.28 -10.25 -0.66
CA THR A 71 6.82 -11.42 -1.36
C THR A 71 6.03 -12.68 -1.02
N THR A 72 5.80 -12.95 0.27
CA THR A 72 5.03 -14.12 0.69
C THR A 72 3.62 -14.08 0.14
N ILE A 73 2.91 -12.96 0.23
CA ILE A 73 1.54 -12.86 -0.28
C ILE A 73 1.51 -13.07 -1.79
N ARG A 74 2.47 -12.54 -2.56
CA ARG A 74 2.56 -12.77 -4.01
C ARG A 74 2.76 -14.25 -4.40
N THR A 75 3.33 -15.07 -3.52
CA THR A 75 3.52 -16.51 -3.79
C THR A 75 2.26 -17.33 -3.58
N ILE A 76 1.31 -16.82 -2.78
CA ILE A 76 0.07 -17.53 -2.41
C ILE A 76 -1.17 -16.91 -3.06
N ALA A 77 -1.14 -15.63 -3.38
CA ALA A 77 -2.19 -14.94 -4.10
C ALA A 77 -1.97 -15.06 -5.61
N GLY A 78 -2.93 -15.64 -6.33
CA GLY A 78 -2.89 -15.70 -7.78
C GLY A 78 -3.01 -14.33 -8.45
N THR A 79 -2.57 -14.21 -9.70
CA THR A 79 -2.81 -13.02 -10.54
C THR A 79 -4.31 -12.85 -10.78
N GLY A 80 -4.87 -11.69 -10.41
CA GLY A 80 -6.32 -11.46 -10.42
C GLY A 80 -7.05 -11.99 -9.16
N GLY A 81 -6.31 -12.35 -8.11
CA GLY A 81 -6.86 -12.81 -6.84
C GLY A 81 -7.53 -11.70 -6.02
N ASN A 82 -8.21 -12.12 -4.94
CA ASN A 82 -9.09 -11.26 -4.13
C ASN A 82 -8.33 -10.43 -3.08
N ILE A 83 -7.02 -10.26 -3.24
CA ILE A 83 -6.16 -9.46 -2.37
C ILE A 83 -5.40 -8.46 -3.23
N VAL A 84 -5.52 -7.19 -2.88
CA VAL A 84 -4.69 -6.13 -3.46
C VAL A 84 -3.34 -6.15 -2.77
N ILE A 85 -2.27 -6.35 -3.56
CA ILE A 85 -0.90 -6.40 -3.08
C ILE A 85 -0.10 -5.32 -3.81
N PRO A 86 0.85 -4.65 -3.15
CA PRO A 86 1.77 -3.75 -3.85
C PRO A 86 2.43 -4.47 -5.04
N CYS A 87 2.44 -3.84 -6.20
CA CYS A 87 3.17 -4.29 -7.39
C CYS A 87 4.59 -3.71 -7.42
N ASP A 88 4.75 -2.45 -7.00
CA ASP A 88 6.05 -1.78 -6.88
C ASP A 88 6.29 -1.23 -5.48
N GLU A 89 7.55 -1.06 -5.12
CA GLU A 89 8.00 -0.54 -3.84
C GLU A 89 9.33 0.20 -4.01
N PHE A 90 9.43 1.42 -3.46
CA PHE A 90 10.59 2.29 -3.65
C PHE A 90 10.72 3.31 -2.51
N ILE A 91 11.85 4.02 -2.48
CA ILE A 91 12.07 5.14 -1.56
C ILE A 91 11.85 6.45 -2.32
N GLU A 92 11.04 7.34 -1.76
CA GLU A 92 10.85 8.71 -2.23
C GLU A 92 11.26 9.68 -1.12
N GLY A 93 12.25 10.51 -1.39
CA GLY A 93 12.94 11.28 -0.36
C GLY A 93 13.58 10.35 0.68
N ASN A 94 13.03 10.34 1.89
CA ASN A 94 13.45 9.43 2.97
C ASN A 94 12.34 8.47 3.41
N GLN A 95 11.24 8.38 2.66
CA GLN A 95 10.06 7.61 3.02
C GLN A 95 9.91 6.39 2.12
N TYR A 96 9.44 5.29 2.70
CA TYR A 96 9.07 4.11 1.95
C TYR A 96 7.71 4.31 1.27
N VAL A 97 7.60 3.92 0.00
CA VAL A 97 6.39 3.99 -0.80
C VAL A 97 6.07 2.63 -1.38
N GLU A 98 4.81 2.23 -1.29
CA GLU A 98 4.25 1.07 -1.98
C GLU A 98 3.22 1.54 -3.02
N ALA A 99 3.29 0.99 -4.23
CA ALA A 99 2.31 1.20 -5.28
C ALA A 99 1.52 -0.09 -5.49
N ALA A 100 0.20 -0.02 -5.48
CA ALA A 100 -0.70 -1.12 -5.74
C ALA A 100 -1.69 -0.77 -6.86
N GLU A 101 -2.29 -1.79 -7.47
CA GLU A 101 -3.35 -1.58 -8.46
C GLU A 101 -4.50 -0.77 -7.83
N PHE A 102 -5.04 0.17 -8.60
CA PHE A 102 -6.18 0.96 -8.14
C PHE A 102 -7.47 0.15 -8.30
N VAL A 103 -8.21 -0.03 -7.21
CA VAL A 103 -9.52 -0.68 -7.23
C VAL A 103 -10.61 0.37 -7.41
N GLU A 104 -11.37 0.25 -8.49
CA GLU A 104 -12.55 1.10 -8.72
C GLU A 104 -13.75 0.57 -7.92
N GLY A 105 -14.63 1.48 -7.50
CA GLY A 105 -15.85 1.11 -6.79
C GLY A 105 -15.65 0.68 -5.33
N ALA A 106 -14.51 1.02 -4.71
CA ALA A 106 -14.35 0.87 -3.26
C ALA A 106 -15.42 1.69 -2.53
N ILE A 107 -16.11 1.04 -1.59
CA ILE A 107 -17.13 1.65 -0.73
C ILE A 107 -16.51 2.06 0.61
N SER A 108 -17.07 3.08 1.24
CA SER A 108 -16.63 3.47 2.58
C SER A 108 -17.14 2.51 3.67
N ASP A 109 -16.50 2.55 4.84
CA ASP A 109 -16.94 1.78 6.01
C ASP A 109 -18.39 2.14 6.40
N ASP A 110 -18.75 3.42 6.31
CA ASP A 110 -20.10 3.93 6.61
C ASP A 110 -21.17 3.40 5.64
N GLU A 111 -20.81 3.15 4.39
CA GLU A 111 -21.72 2.60 3.36
C GLU A 111 -21.80 1.07 3.40
N THR A 112 -20.82 0.42 4.03
CA THR A 112 -20.61 -1.03 3.91
C THR A 112 -21.84 -1.83 4.36
N GLU A 113 -22.44 -1.50 5.51
CA GLU A 113 -23.61 -2.23 6.03
C GLU A 113 -24.80 -2.11 5.08
N THR A 114 -25.09 -0.90 4.60
CA THR A 114 -26.22 -0.62 3.69
C THR A 114 -26.03 -1.32 2.35
N VAL A 115 -24.82 -1.25 1.77
CA VAL A 115 -24.48 -1.93 0.52
C VAL A 115 -24.66 -3.43 0.71
N LEU A 116 -24.06 -4.03 1.73
CA LEU A 116 -24.19 -5.46 2.01
C LEU A 116 -25.65 -5.87 2.21
N ALA A 117 -26.45 -5.10 2.95
CA ALA A 117 -27.85 -5.40 3.17
C ALA A 117 -28.64 -5.48 1.84
N SER A 118 -28.36 -4.57 0.90
CA SER A 118 -29.03 -4.47 -0.40
C SER A 118 -28.74 -5.63 -1.37
N LEU A 119 -27.65 -6.38 -1.16
CA LEU A 119 -27.24 -7.46 -2.06
C LEU A 119 -28.17 -8.68 -1.95
N SER A 120 -28.38 -9.36 -3.08
CA SER A 120 -29.07 -10.66 -3.09
C SER A 120 -28.27 -11.71 -2.32
N VAL A 121 -28.95 -12.77 -1.88
CA VAL A 121 -28.30 -13.88 -1.15
C VAL A 121 -27.19 -14.51 -1.98
N ASP A 122 -27.37 -14.63 -3.29
CA ASP A 122 -26.37 -15.25 -4.18
C ASP A 122 -25.12 -14.37 -4.31
N VAL A 123 -25.28 -13.05 -4.41
CA VAL A 123 -24.13 -12.12 -4.43
C VAL A 123 -23.39 -12.13 -3.10
N LYS A 124 -24.12 -12.20 -1.97
CA LYS A 124 -23.51 -12.36 -0.63
C LYS A 124 -22.66 -13.64 -0.53
N LYS A 125 -23.18 -14.77 -1.02
CA LYS A 125 -22.43 -16.04 -1.06
C LYS A 125 -21.18 -15.92 -1.92
N LEU A 126 -21.28 -15.31 -3.10
CA LEU A 126 -20.14 -15.07 -3.98
C LEU A 126 -19.08 -14.21 -3.30
N LEU A 127 -19.46 -13.11 -2.63
CA LEU A 127 -18.56 -12.27 -1.84
C LEU A 127 -17.84 -13.05 -0.74
N MET A 128 -18.58 -13.88 0.01
CA MET A 128 -17.97 -14.71 1.06
C MET A 128 -16.99 -15.73 0.48
N GLN A 129 -17.32 -16.36 -0.65
CA GLN A 129 -16.42 -17.30 -1.34
C GLN A 129 -15.18 -16.60 -1.88
N THR A 130 -15.36 -15.38 -2.42
CA THR A 130 -14.28 -14.52 -2.93
C THR A 130 -13.31 -14.17 -1.79
N ALA A 131 -13.83 -13.71 -0.65
CA ALA A 131 -13.01 -13.42 0.53
C ALA A 131 -12.34 -14.69 1.12
N ALA A 132 -13.06 -15.81 1.17
CA ALA A 132 -12.51 -17.07 1.69
C ALA A 132 -11.41 -17.65 0.79
N GLY A 133 -11.54 -17.50 -0.53
CA GLY A 133 -10.56 -17.94 -1.53
C GLY A 133 -9.40 -16.97 -1.76
N ALA A 134 -9.28 -15.93 -0.94
CA ALA A 134 -8.29 -14.87 -1.16
C ALA A 134 -6.82 -15.36 -1.04
N LEU A 135 -6.58 -16.48 -0.35
CA LEU A 135 -5.25 -17.03 -0.06
C LEU A 135 -5.05 -18.47 -0.59
N PHE A 136 -5.98 -18.98 -1.41
CA PHE A 136 -6.00 -20.38 -1.87
C PHE A 136 -6.04 -20.48 -3.40
#